data_AF-A0A2D5AEN5-F1
#
_entry.id   AF-A0A2D5AEN5-F1
#
_cell.length_a   1.000
_cell.length_b   1.000
_cell.length_c   1.000
_cell.angle_alpha   90.00
_cell.angle_beta   90.00
_cell.angle_gamma   90.00
#
_symmetry.space_group_name_H-M   'P 1'
#
loop_
_entity.id
_entity.type
_entity.pdbx_description
1 polymer ?
#
loop_
_entity_poly.entity_id
_entity_poly.type
_entity_poly.pdbx_seq_one_letter_code
_entity_poly.pdbx_strand_id
1 'polypeptide(L)'
;MSAPDHAKPIYLGQQPYHTADTSSSGQEITLDGETYYKISAVDQMRPFFMSIVSHSDHWMFIASNGGLSAGRKNSDFALFPYYTDDKITEDAETTGSRTLVLVDSDDRRLLWQPFSDQNKGVYRIERNLYKNAFGNKVIFEEVNHDLGLTFQYKWAASERYGFVRHAKLTATKVAKVSVLDGIQNVLPYGVPEGLQRGSSNLVDAYKKCELEEGNLGIFALSAIISDKAEPSEALKANVVWSIGLDNP
;
A
#
# COMPACT_ATOMS: atom_id res chain seq x y z
N MET A 1 -19.54 -9.59 33.82
CA MET A 1 -18.75 -10.71 33.27
C MET A 1 -19.34 -11.03 31.91
N SER A 2 -18.80 -10.43 30.84
CA SER A 2 -19.15 -10.83 29.48
C SER A 2 -18.56 -12.21 29.21
N ALA A 3 -19.35 -13.11 28.63
CA ALA A 3 -18.86 -14.42 28.20
C ALA A 3 -17.62 -14.26 27.30
N PRO A 4 -16.65 -15.21 27.33
CA PRO A 4 -15.57 -15.19 26.37
C PRO A 4 -16.20 -15.30 24.98
N ASP A 5 -16.06 -14.24 24.19
CA ASP A 5 -16.41 -14.25 22.78
C ASP A 5 -15.54 -15.35 22.15
N HIS A 6 -16.14 -16.50 21.83
CA HIS A 6 -15.42 -17.60 21.20
C HIS A 6 -15.03 -17.13 19.80
N ALA A 7 -13.89 -16.45 19.70
CA ALA A 7 -13.38 -15.92 18.45
C ALA A 7 -13.26 -17.08 17.45
N LYS A 8 -13.99 -16.97 16.33
CA LYS A 8 -13.91 -17.96 15.25
C LYS A 8 -12.43 -18.14 14.86
N PRO A 9 -11.91 -19.38 14.81
CA PRO A 9 -10.52 -19.60 14.42
C PRO A 9 -10.25 -19.06 13.01
N ILE A 10 -9.08 -18.45 12.84
CA ILE A 10 -8.58 -17.94 11.55
C ILE A 10 -7.75 -19.03 10.89
N TYR A 11 -8.06 -19.33 9.64
CA TYR A 11 -7.39 -20.35 8.83
C TYR A 11 -6.60 -19.70 7.69
N LEU A 12 -5.45 -20.31 7.39
CA LEU A 12 -4.63 -20.01 6.22
C LEU A 12 -4.93 -21.07 5.16
N GLY A 13 -5.83 -20.75 4.22
CA GLY A 13 -6.24 -21.67 3.15
C GLY A 13 -6.74 -23.02 3.64
N GLN A 14 -6.99 -23.93 2.68
CA GLN A 14 -7.40 -25.31 2.95
C GLN A 14 -6.83 -26.30 1.93
N GLN A 15 -6.14 -25.78 0.91
CA GLN A 15 -5.68 -26.52 -0.25
C GLN A 15 -4.18 -26.81 -0.10
N PRO A 16 -3.65 -27.78 -0.85
CA PRO A 16 -2.21 -27.97 -0.98
C PRO A 16 -1.52 -26.68 -1.41
N TYR A 17 -0.23 -26.56 -1.10
CA TYR A 17 0.59 -25.44 -1.54
C TYR A 17 0.50 -25.26 -3.07
N HIS A 18 0.07 -24.08 -3.50
CA HIS A 18 -0.06 -23.74 -4.91
C HIS A 18 1.24 -23.12 -5.43
N THR A 19 1.85 -23.76 -6.42
CA THR A 19 2.87 -23.14 -7.27
C THR A 19 2.19 -22.34 -8.37
N ALA A 20 2.79 -21.20 -8.72
CA ALA A 20 2.40 -20.45 -9.90
C ALA A 20 3.36 -20.82 -11.04
N ASP A 21 2.82 -21.30 -12.17
CA ASP A 21 3.57 -21.67 -13.38
C ASP A 21 3.04 -20.91 -14.62
N THR A 22 2.33 -19.80 -14.40
CA THR A 22 1.74 -19.00 -15.49
C THR A 22 2.80 -18.12 -16.13
N SER A 23 2.90 -18.12 -17.46
CA SER A 23 3.81 -17.22 -18.16
C SER A 23 3.29 -15.78 -18.16
N SER A 24 4.19 -14.82 -17.92
CA SER A 24 3.86 -13.41 -18.00
C SER A 24 3.56 -12.99 -19.44
N SER A 25 2.52 -12.17 -19.64
CA SER A 25 2.15 -11.65 -20.96
C SER A 25 1.75 -10.18 -20.88
N GLY A 26 2.01 -9.43 -21.96
CA GLY A 26 1.70 -8.00 -22.06
C GLY A 26 0.63 -7.73 -23.10
N GLN A 27 -0.36 -6.91 -22.79
CA GLN A 27 -1.37 -6.45 -23.74
C GLN A 27 -1.89 -5.05 -23.44
N GLU A 28 -2.35 -4.35 -24.47
CA GLU A 28 -3.07 -3.10 -24.32
C GLU A 28 -4.54 -3.38 -24.01
N ILE A 29 -5.08 -2.70 -23.00
CA ILE A 29 -6.48 -2.83 -22.58
C ILE A 29 -7.08 -1.44 -22.33
N THR A 30 -8.40 -1.33 -22.39
CA THR A 30 -9.12 -0.12 -21.97
C THR A 30 -9.84 -0.36 -20.65
N LEU A 31 -9.58 0.48 -19.65
CA LEU A 31 -10.26 0.50 -18.35
C LEU A 31 -10.86 1.88 -18.12
N ASP A 32 -12.17 1.96 -17.84
CA ASP A 32 -12.88 3.21 -17.56
C ASP A 32 -12.64 4.33 -18.61
N GLY A 33 -12.50 3.94 -19.89
CA GLY A 33 -12.23 4.86 -21.00
C GLY A 33 -10.78 5.30 -21.15
N GLU A 34 -9.85 4.75 -20.37
CA GLU A 34 -8.40 5.01 -20.46
C GLU A 34 -7.63 3.77 -20.94
N THR A 35 -6.62 3.99 -21.77
CA THR A 35 -5.73 2.93 -22.26
C THR A 35 -4.64 2.60 -21.25
N TYR A 36 -4.48 1.32 -20.94
CA TYR A 36 -3.45 0.75 -20.07
C TYR A 36 -2.67 -0.35 -20.79
N TYR A 37 -1.39 -0.45 -20.48
CA TYR A 37 -0.63 -1.67 -20.74
C TYR A 37 -0.74 -2.58 -19.51
N LYS A 38 -1.35 -3.77 -19.69
CA LYS A 38 -1.46 -4.81 -18.67
C LYS A 38 -0.31 -5.79 -18.81
N ILE A 39 0.40 -6.05 -17.71
CA ILE A 39 1.30 -7.19 -17.55
C ILE A 39 0.57 -8.21 -16.67
N SER A 40 0.25 -9.36 -17.24
CA SER A 40 -0.39 -10.46 -16.53
C SER A 40 0.65 -11.33 -15.83
N ALA A 41 0.32 -11.90 -14.67
CA ALA A 41 1.23 -12.72 -13.86
C ALA A 41 2.57 -12.01 -13.57
N VAL A 42 2.49 -10.73 -13.16
CA VAL A 42 3.66 -9.86 -12.96
C VAL A 42 4.59 -10.38 -11.86
N ASP A 43 4.06 -11.15 -10.92
CA ASP A 43 4.78 -11.79 -9.82
C ASP A 43 5.67 -12.97 -10.27
N GLN A 44 5.53 -13.40 -11.53
CA GLN A 44 6.40 -14.40 -12.17
C GLN A 44 7.63 -13.77 -12.82
N MET A 45 7.73 -12.43 -12.81
CA MET A 45 8.92 -11.69 -13.22
C MET A 45 9.73 -11.29 -11.99
N ARG A 46 11.06 -11.16 -12.14
CA ARG A 46 11.85 -10.45 -11.13
C ARG A 46 11.25 -9.03 -10.96
N PRO A 47 11.03 -8.54 -9.73
CA PRO A 47 10.52 -7.20 -9.53
C PRO A 47 11.36 -6.15 -10.27
N PHE A 48 10.69 -5.22 -10.94
CA PHE A 48 11.33 -4.15 -11.71
C PHE A 48 10.81 -2.79 -11.26
N PHE A 49 11.64 -1.76 -11.44
CA PHE A 49 11.41 -0.44 -10.90
C PHE A 49 10.80 0.51 -11.93
N MET A 50 9.87 1.36 -11.50
CA MET A 50 9.16 2.30 -12.36
C MET A 50 9.13 3.69 -11.76
N SER A 51 9.11 4.70 -12.63
CA SER A 51 8.74 6.08 -12.27
C SER A 51 7.31 6.36 -12.73
N ILE A 52 6.49 6.93 -11.84
CA ILE A 52 5.15 7.42 -12.14
C ILE A 52 5.22 8.93 -12.29
N VAL A 53 4.97 9.42 -13.50
CA VAL A 53 5.12 10.84 -13.83
C VAL A 53 3.94 11.65 -13.33
N SER A 54 4.18 12.94 -13.07
CA SER A 54 3.14 13.90 -12.69
C SER A 54 3.29 15.16 -13.53
N HIS A 55 2.18 15.86 -13.74
CA HIS A 55 2.18 17.19 -14.37
C HIS A 55 2.52 18.32 -13.38
N SER A 56 2.60 17.99 -12.08
CA SER A 56 2.97 18.90 -11.00
C SER A 56 4.30 18.44 -10.37
N ASP A 57 4.56 18.76 -9.11
CA ASP A 57 5.83 18.50 -8.41
C ASP A 57 5.90 17.13 -7.70
N HIS A 58 5.04 16.17 -8.06
CA HIS A 58 5.04 14.85 -7.43
C HIS A 58 6.15 13.99 -8.03
N TRP A 59 6.79 13.20 -7.19
CA TRP A 59 7.67 12.12 -7.59
C TRP A 59 7.21 10.83 -6.92
N MET A 60 7.19 9.73 -7.67
CA MET A 60 6.89 8.40 -7.16
C MET A 60 7.73 7.38 -7.91
N PHE A 61 8.53 6.65 -7.13
CA PHE A 61 9.32 5.52 -7.58
C PHE A 61 8.74 4.26 -6.94
N ILE A 62 8.33 3.31 -7.77
CA ILE A 62 7.55 2.15 -7.33
C ILE A 62 8.00 0.89 -8.07
N ALA A 63 8.24 -0.17 -7.32
CA ALA A 63 8.54 -1.49 -7.82
C ALA A 63 7.26 -2.23 -8.23
N SER A 64 7.39 -3.20 -9.16
CA SER A 64 6.26 -4.02 -9.62
C SER A 64 5.66 -4.93 -8.54
N ASN A 65 6.32 -5.10 -7.39
CA ASN A 65 5.77 -5.78 -6.20
C ASN A 65 5.04 -4.83 -5.23
N GLY A 66 4.97 -3.52 -5.53
CA GLY A 66 4.25 -2.52 -4.74
C GLY A 66 5.11 -1.72 -3.76
N GLY A 67 6.37 -2.10 -3.53
CA GLY A 67 7.31 -1.30 -2.73
C GLY A 67 7.54 0.06 -3.37
N LEU A 68 7.48 1.15 -2.59
CA LEU A 68 7.56 2.50 -3.15
C LEU A 68 8.25 3.51 -2.23
N SER A 69 8.76 4.55 -2.86
CA SER A 69 9.03 5.85 -2.26
C SER A 69 8.30 6.93 -3.06
N ALA A 70 7.67 7.88 -2.38
CA ALA A 70 6.93 8.94 -3.03
C ALA A 70 6.96 10.22 -2.20
N GLY A 71 6.81 11.37 -2.84
CA GLY A 71 6.76 12.67 -2.19
C GLY A 71 6.50 13.80 -3.17
N ARG A 72 6.64 15.04 -2.71
CA ARG A 72 6.54 16.23 -3.58
C ARG A 72 7.85 17.01 -3.55
N LYS A 73 8.15 17.77 -4.59
CA LYS A 73 9.33 18.63 -4.74
C LYS A 73 10.68 17.90 -4.74
N ASN A 74 11.08 17.27 -3.64
CA ASN A 74 12.33 16.51 -3.49
C ASN A 74 12.23 15.49 -2.33
N SER A 75 13.31 14.75 -2.06
CA SER A 75 13.38 13.69 -1.05
C SER A 75 13.19 14.15 0.40
N ASP A 76 13.42 15.42 0.73
CA ASP A 76 13.19 15.97 2.08
C ASP A 76 11.69 16.21 2.38
N PHE A 77 10.83 16.11 1.36
CA PHE A 77 9.36 16.17 1.49
C PHE A 77 8.73 14.83 1.04
N ALA A 78 9.35 13.73 1.47
CA ALA A 78 8.89 12.38 1.22
C ALA A 78 7.66 12.02 2.09
N LEU A 79 6.72 11.29 1.49
CA LEU A 79 5.60 10.62 2.16
C LEU A 79 6.03 9.24 2.68
N PHE A 80 6.87 8.53 1.92
CA PHE A 80 7.47 7.25 2.29
C PHE A 80 8.99 7.37 2.22
N PRO A 81 9.76 6.65 3.07
CA PRO A 81 11.22 6.77 3.12
C PRO A 81 11.89 6.70 1.75
N TYR A 82 12.87 7.57 1.53
CA TYR A 82 13.63 7.63 0.28
C TYR A 82 14.92 6.81 0.41
N TYR A 83 14.94 5.63 -0.21
CA TYR A 83 16.08 4.72 -0.23
C TYR A 83 16.47 4.33 -1.66
N THR A 84 17.50 3.49 -1.78
CA THR A 84 17.88 2.87 -3.06
C THR A 84 16.81 1.88 -3.52
N ASP A 85 16.75 1.63 -4.83
CA ASP A 85 15.67 0.86 -5.46
C ASP A 85 15.60 -0.59 -4.98
N ASP A 86 16.75 -1.21 -4.68
CA ASP A 86 16.86 -2.52 -4.02
C ASP A 86 16.10 -2.55 -2.69
N LYS A 87 16.39 -1.60 -1.79
CA LYS A 87 15.73 -1.49 -0.47
C LYS A 87 14.24 -1.17 -0.59
N ILE A 88 13.88 -0.25 -1.48
CA ILE A 88 12.47 0.09 -1.73
C ILE A 88 11.70 -1.17 -2.19
N THR A 89 12.32 -2.01 -3.02
CA THR A 89 11.71 -3.26 -3.49
C THR A 89 11.56 -4.26 -2.36
N GLU A 90 12.54 -4.38 -1.46
CA GLU A 90 12.52 -5.28 -0.30
C GLU A 90 11.50 -4.84 0.77
N ASP A 91 11.21 -3.53 0.88
CA ASP A 91 10.34 -2.94 1.90
C ASP A 91 8.82 -3.04 1.58
N ALA A 92 8.41 -3.73 0.51
CA ALA A 92 7.00 -3.82 0.10
C ALA A 92 6.06 -4.37 1.19
N GLU A 93 6.56 -5.19 2.11
CA GLU A 93 5.80 -5.74 3.24
C GLU A 93 5.63 -4.75 4.41
N THR A 94 6.46 -3.73 4.50
CA THR A 94 6.56 -2.81 5.66
C THR A 94 6.31 -1.35 5.32
N THR A 95 6.33 -0.97 4.03
CA THR A 95 6.16 0.40 3.55
C THR A 95 5.15 0.46 2.41
N GLY A 96 4.26 1.45 2.46
CA GLY A 96 3.29 1.65 1.38
C GLY A 96 1.96 0.94 1.59
N SER A 97 1.39 0.39 0.51
CA SER A 97 0.05 -0.21 0.51
C SER A 97 0.00 -1.49 1.32
N ARG A 98 -0.99 -1.61 2.22
CA ARG A 98 -1.25 -2.84 2.98
C ARG A 98 -2.74 -3.14 3.05
N THR A 99 -3.09 -4.40 2.79
CA THR A 99 -4.48 -4.86 2.80
C THR A 99 -4.56 -6.24 3.41
N LEU A 100 -5.48 -6.42 4.37
CA LEU A 100 -5.84 -7.71 4.95
C LEU A 100 -7.35 -7.87 4.83
N VAL A 101 -7.78 -9.05 4.38
CA VAL A 101 -9.18 -9.40 4.18
C VAL A 101 -9.47 -10.68 4.96
N LEU A 102 -10.38 -10.59 5.92
CA LEU A 102 -10.96 -11.73 6.60
C LEU A 102 -12.27 -12.08 5.93
N VAL A 103 -12.38 -13.31 5.42
CA VAL A 103 -13.59 -13.82 4.77
C VAL A 103 -14.29 -14.78 5.72
N ASP A 104 -15.51 -14.44 6.12
CA ASP A 104 -16.33 -15.30 6.97
C ASP A 104 -16.97 -16.42 6.14
N SER A 105 -16.89 -17.65 6.66
CA SER A 105 -17.74 -18.77 6.28
C SER A 105 -18.50 -19.29 7.50
N ASP A 106 -19.43 -20.23 7.29
CA ASP A 106 -20.37 -20.70 8.33
C ASP A 106 -19.64 -21.04 9.64
N ASP A 107 -18.56 -21.82 9.55
CA ASP A 107 -17.86 -22.37 10.72
C ASP A 107 -16.49 -21.74 11.00
N ARG A 108 -15.96 -20.91 10.09
CA ARG A 108 -14.57 -20.45 10.16
C ARG A 108 -14.33 -19.12 9.45
N ARG A 109 -13.11 -18.59 9.60
CA ARG A 109 -12.67 -17.34 8.98
C ARG A 109 -11.37 -17.57 8.21
N LEU A 110 -11.30 -17.11 6.97
CA LEU A 110 -10.13 -17.25 6.10
C LEU A 110 -9.40 -15.91 6.01
N LEU A 111 -8.06 -15.92 6.12
CA LEU A 111 -7.24 -14.72 5.97
C LEU A 111 -6.61 -14.67 4.59
N TRP A 112 -6.89 -13.60 3.85
CA TRP A 112 -6.22 -13.25 2.60
C TRP A 112 -5.49 -11.92 2.75
N GLN A 113 -4.23 -11.86 2.30
CA GLN A 113 -3.40 -10.67 2.33
C GLN A 113 -2.90 -10.37 0.90
N PRO A 114 -3.69 -9.65 0.08
CA PRO A 114 -3.30 -9.31 -1.28
C PRO A 114 -1.91 -8.68 -1.35
N PHE A 115 -1.12 -9.05 -2.36
CA PHE A 115 0.25 -8.57 -2.62
C PHE A 115 1.30 -8.93 -1.56
N SER A 116 0.94 -9.62 -0.48
CA SER A 116 1.91 -10.11 0.50
C SER A 116 2.48 -11.48 0.12
N ASP A 117 3.73 -11.73 0.49
CA ASP A 117 4.40 -13.02 0.33
C ASP A 117 4.37 -13.88 1.61
N GLN A 118 3.85 -13.35 2.73
CA GLN A 118 3.79 -14.09 4.02
C GLN A 118 2.99 -15.40 3.95
N ASN A 119 1.97 -15.46 3.07
CA ASN A 119 1.09 -16.61 2.89
C ASN A 119 1.16 -17.14 1.45
N LYS A 120 2.34 -17.05 0.81
CA LYS A 120 2.51 -17.50 -0.57
C LYS A 120 2.15 -18.99 -0.71
N GLY A 121 1.43 -19.31 -1.77
CA GLY A 121 0.98 -20.67 -2.08
C GLY A 121 -0.23 -21.16 -1.27
N VAL A 122 -0.78 -20.36 -0.34
CA VAL A 122 -1.99 -20.73 0.40
C VAL A 122 -3.25 -20.70 -0.48
N TYR A 123 -3.27 -19.82 -1.49
CA TYR A 123 -4.39 -19.63 -2.42
C TYR A 123 -3.90 -19.64 -3.86
N ARG A 124 -4.78 -20.02 -4.80
CA ARG A 124 -4.61 -19.77 -6.23
C ARG A 124 -4.86 -18.30 -6.52
N ILE A 125 -3.78 -17.58 -6.79
CA ILE A 125 -3.81 -16.14 -7.07
C ILE A 125 -3.25 -15.83 -8.47
N GLU A 126 -3.71 -14.71 -9.03
CA GLU A 126 -3.14 -14.07 -10.23
C GLU A 126 -2.86 -12.60 -9.90
N ARG A 127 -1.61 -12.15 -10.06
CA ARG A 127 -1.22 -10.74 -9.87
C ARG A 127 -1.01 -10.07 -11.23
N ASN A 128 -1.68 -8.94 -11.42
CA ASN A 128 -1.61 -8.15 -12.65
C ASN A 128 -1.18 -6.71 -12.32
N LEU A 129 -0.38 -6.14 -13.22
CA LEU A 129 0.08 -4.75 -13.12
C LEU A 129 -0.35 -3.98 -14.36
N TYR A 130 -0.85 -2.77 -14.16
CA TYR A 130 -1.29 -1.90 -15.24
C TYR A 130 -0.62 -0.54 -15.12
N LYS A 131 -0.13 0.00 -16.24
CA LYS A 131 0.33 1.39 -16.34
C LYS A 131 -0.38 2.07 -17.50
N ASN A 132 -0.95 3.25 -17.28
CA ASN A 132 -1.67 3.93 -18.34
C ASN A 132 -0.72 4.47 -19.42
N ALA A 133 -1.25 4.77 -20.61
CA ALA A 133 -0.47 5.26 -21.74
C ALA A 133 0.31 6.55 -21.44
N PHE A 134 -0.20 7.40 -20.54
CA PHE A 134 0.46 8.64 -20.10
C PHE A 134 1.52 8.42 -19.00
N GLY A 135 1.59 7.22 -18.42
CA GLY A 135 2.54 6.84 -17.37
C GLY A 135 2.31 7.46 -15.99
N ASN A 136 1.20 8.18 -15.78
CA ASN A 136 0.87 8.90 -14.55
C ASN A 136 -0.09 8.15 -13.61
N LYS A 137 -0.52 6.95 -13.99
CA LYS A 137 -1.34 6.05 -13.17
C LYS A 137 -0.79 4.64 -13.23
N VAL A 138 -0.80 3.96 -12.09
CA VAL A 138 -0.45 2.54 -11.96
C VAL A 138 -1.49 1.82 -11.13
N ILE A 139 -1.88 0.62 -11.57
CA ILE A 139 -2.87 -0.23 -10.91
C ILE A 139 -2.22 -1.57 -10.58
N PHE A 140 -2.42 -2.03 -9.36
CA PHE A 140 -2.07 -3.36 -8.89
C PHE A 140 -3.36 -4.13 -8.68
N GLU A 141 -3.41 -5.36 -9.16
CA GLU A 141 -4.56 -6.25 -9.03
C GLU A 141 -4.10 -7.63 -8.58
N GLU A 142 -4.80 -8.20 -7.59
CA GLU A 142 -4.69 -9.60 -7.24
C GLU A 142 -6.07 -10.25 -7.28
N VAL A 143 -6.20 -11.29 -8.08
CA VAL A 143 -7.38 -12.14 -8.15
C VAL A 143 -7.12 -13.37 -7.29
N ASN A 144 -7.97 -13.63 -6.29
CA ASN A 144 -7.96 -14.86 -5.52
C ASN A 144 -9.08 -15.78 -6.02
N HIS A 145 -8.71 -16.82 -6.78
CA HIS A 145 -9.66 -17.72 -7.42
C HIS A 145 -10.39 -18.63 -6.43
N ASP A 146 -9.78 -18.94 -5.28
CA ASP A 146 -10.38 -19.81 -4.27
C ASP A 146 -11.45 -19.10 -3.45
N LEU A 147 -11.23 -17.82 -3.16
CA LEU A 147 -12.20 -16.98 -2.46
C LEU A 147 -13.19 -16.31 -3.42
N GLY A 148 -12.91 -16.31 -4.72
CA GLY A 148 -13.71 -15.60 -5.72
C GLY A 148 -13.72 -14.09 -5.50
N LEU A 149 -12.61 -13.55 -4.98
CA LEU A 149 -12.41 -12.14 -4.66
C LEU A 149 -11.31 -11.53 -5.54
N THR A 150 -11.43 -10.26 -5.87
CA THR A 150 -10.40 -9.48 -6.56
C THR A 150 -10.18 -8.19 -5.79
N PHE A 151 -8.93 -7.91 -5.46
CA PHE A 151 -8.52 -6.67 -4.83
C PHE A 151 -7.65 -5.89 -5.79
N GLN A 152 -7.98 -4.62 -5.96
CA GLN A 152 -7.28 -3.71 -6.87
C GLN A 152 -7.02 -2.39 -6.15
N TYR A 153 -5.81 -1.84 -6.31
CA TYR A 153 -5.56 -0.45 -5.92
C TYR A 153 -4.82 0.32 -7.02
N LYS A 154 -5.17 1.60 -7.16
CA LYS A 154 -4.60 2.51 -8.15
C LYS A 154 -3.93 3.69 -7.47
N TRP A 155 -2.71 4.01 -7.87
CA TRP A 155 -2.04 5.27 -7.52
C TRP A 155 -2.19 6.30 -8.64
N ALA A 156 -2.50 7.54 -8.26
CA ALA A 156 -2.52 8.70 -9.13
C ALA A 156 -2.14 9.98 -8.35
N ALA A 157 -1.58 10.97 -9.04
CA ALA A 157 -1.30 12.27 -8.46
C ALA A 157 -2.51 13.23 -8.60
N SER A 158 -2.70 14.08 -7.61
CA SER A 158 -3.64 15.20 -7.59
C SER A 158 -2.90 16.44 -7.10
N GLU A 159 -2.85 17.50 -7.92
CA GLU A 159 -2.19 18.75 -7.53
C GLU A 159 -2.69 19.28 -6.18
N ARG A 160 -4.01 19.22 -5.96
CA ARG A 160 -4.69 19.73 -4.76
C ARG A 160 -4.57 18.80 -3.56
N TYR A 161 -4.66 17.48 -3.75
CA TYR A 161 -4.81 16.52 -2.65
C TYR A 161 -3.58 15.62 -2.43
N GLY A 162 -2.52 15.77 -3.23
CA GLY A 162 -1.33 14.92 -3.14
C GLY A 162 -1.52 13.59 -3.88
N PHE A 163 -1.19 12.48 -3.21
CA PHE A 163 -1.36 11.15 -3.80
C PHE A 163 -2.74 10.57 -3.49
N VAL A 164 -3.38 10.01 -4.51
CA VAL A 164 -4.67 9.35 -4.39
C VAL A 164 -4.49 7.85 -4.62
N ARG A 165 -4.77 7.06 -3.58
CA ARG A 165 -4.89 5.60 -3.66
C ARG A 165 -6.35 5.21 -3.72
N HIS A 166 -6.82 4.76 -4.88
CA HIS A 166 -8.18 4.24 -5.04
C HIS A 166 -8.15 2.73 -4.88
N ALA A 167 -8.76 2.19 -3.82
CA ALA A 167 -8.87 0.75 -3.57
C ALA A 167 -10.26 0.22 -3.92
N LYS A 168 -10.33 -1.00 -4.43
CA LYS A 168 -11.56 -1.68 -4.85
C LYS A 168 -11.47 -3.16 -4.52
N LEU A 169 -12.47 -3.67 -3.79
CA LEU A 169 -12.66 -5.09 -3.54
C LEU A 169 -13.93 -5.55 -4.25
N THR A 170 -13.82 -6.52 -5.16
CA THR A 170 -14.96 -7.12 -5.85
C THR A 170 -15.07 -8.60 -5.55
N ALA A 171 -16.30 -9.09 -5.50
CA ALA A 171 -16.60 -10.49 -5.25
C ALA A 171 -17.44 -11.06 -6.40
N THR A 172 -17.14 -12.29 -6.81
CA THR A 172 -17.95 -13.03 -7.81
C THR A 172 -19.25 -13.58 -7.22
N LYS A 173 -19.32 -13.72 -5.90
CA LYS A 173 -20.48 -14.17 -5.12
C LYS A 173 -20.61 -13.32 -3.87
N VAL A 174 -21.79 -13.33 -3.24
CA VAL A 174 -21.99 -12.65 -1.95
C VAL A 174 -21.05 -13.26 -0.91
N ALA A 175 -20.24 -12.43 -0.29
CA ALA A 175 -19.29 -12.81 0.75
C ALA A 175 -19.35 -11.80 1.90
N LYS A 176 -19.31 -12.28 3.14
CA LYS A 176 -19.15 -11.43 4.32
C LYS A 176 -17.66 -11.27 4.60
N VAL A 177 -17.19 -10.03 4.59
CA VAL A 177 -15.77 -9.72 4.74
C VAL A 177 -15.54 -8.68 5.84
N SER A 178 -14.40 -8.76 6.52
CA SER A 178 -13.83 -7.67 7.32
C SER A 178 -12.52 -7.27 6.68
N VAL A 179 -12.31 -5.97 6.47
CA VAL A 179 -11.17 -5.45 5.71
C VAL A 179 -10.38 -4.50 6.59
N LEU A 180 -9.06 -4.66 6.60
CA LEU A 180 -8.11 -3.67 7.10
C LEU A 180 -7.27 -3.23 5.91
N ASP A 181 -7.47 -2.00 5.45
CA ASP A 181 -6.82 -1.47 4.26
C ASP A 181 -6.25 -0.08 4.54
N GLY A 182 -5.07 0.21 4.01
CA GLY A 182 -4.46 1.51 4.16
C GLY A 182 -3.03 1.57 3.65
N ILE A 183 -2.26 2.48 4.26
CA ILE A 183 -0.83 2.64 4.01
C ILE A 183 -0.06 2.64 5.33
N GLN A 184 1.20 2.22 5.29
CA GLN A 184 2.07 2.11 6.45
C GLN A 184 3.46 2.73 6.19
N ASN A 185 4.19 2.97 7.28
CA ASN A 185 5.50 3.65 7.29
C ASN A 185 5.46 5.04 6.62
N VAL A 186 4.39 5.79 6.90
CA VAL A 186 4.26 7.19 6.49
C VAL A 186 5.27 8.03 7.28
N LEU A 187 6.08 8.81 6.58
CA LEU A 187 7.02 9.73 7.20
C LEU A 187 6.28 10.93 7.81
N PRO A 188 6.69 11.43 8.98
CA PRO A 188 6.28 12.74 9.42
C PRO A 188 6.98 13.84 8.62
N TYR A 189 6.42 15.04 8.61
CA TYR A 189 7.07 16.20 8.01
C TYR A 189 8.38 16.57 8.74
N GLY A 190 9.38 17.04 7.99
CA GLY A 190 10.58 17.65 8.56
C GLY A 190 11.71 16.67 8.90
N VAL A 191 11.66 15.44 8.37
CA VAL A 191 12.75 14.46 8.46
C VAL A 191 13.59 14.53 7.18
N PRO A 192 14.83 15.05 7.23
CA PRO A 192 15.72 15.06 6.05
C PRO A 192 16.07 13.65 5.59
N GLU A 193 16.28 13.45 4.29
CA GLU A 193 16.65 12.14 3.71
C GLU A 193 17.89 11.53 4.38
N GLY A 194 18.90 12.36 4.63
CA GLY A 194 20.13 11.93 5.30
C GLY A 194 19.90 11.41 6.73
N LEU A 195 18.98 12.03 7.48
CA LEU A 195 18.66 11.60 8.85
C LEU A 195 17.85 10.31 8.85
N GLN A 196 16.84 10.20 7.98
CA GLN A 196 16.05 8.97 7.84
C GLN A 196 16.93 7.79 7.45
N ARG A 197 17.88 7.98 6.53
CA ARG A 197 18.80 6.94 6.05
C ARG A 197 19.87 6.57 7.08
N GLY A 198 20.34 7.54 7.86
CA GLY A 198 21.43 7.33 8.82
C GLY A 198 20.98 6.88 10.21
N SER A 199 19.77 7.25 10.65
CA SER A 199 19.33 7.09 12.04
C SER A 199 17.80 7.04 12.17
N SER A 200 17.13 6.17 11.38
CA SER A 200 15.66 6.02 11.41
C SER A 200 15.09 5.71 12.79
N ASN A 201 15.78 4.91 13.59
CA ASN A 201 15.40 4.58 14.96
C ASN A 201 15.38 5.81 15.90
N LEU A 202 16.27 6.78 15.68
CA LEU A 202 16.23 8.07 16.38
C LEU A 202 14.99 8.85 15.95
N VAL A 203 14.67 8.87 14.66
CA VAL A 203 13.45 9.53 14.14
C VAL A 203 12.20 8.93 14.78
N ASP A 204 12.15 7.61 14.95
CA ASP A 204 11.01 6.92 15.57
C ASP A 204 10.69 7.43 16.98
N ALA A 205 11.70 7.79 17.77
CA ALA A 205 11.50 8.32 19.12
C ALA A 205 10.79 9.70 19.14
N TYR A 206 10.74 10.40 18.00
CA TYR A 206 10.09 11.71 17.86
C TYR A 206 8.75 11.62 17.10
N LYS A 207 8.39 10.47 16.53
CA LYS A 207 7.15 10.33 15.75
C LYS A 207 5.93 10.47 16.67
N LYS A 208 4.97 11.29 16.22
CA LYS A 208 3.65 11.43 16.82
C LYS A 208 2.60 11.24 15.72
N CYS A 209 1.75 10.24 15.89
CA CYS A 209 0.66 9.91 14.97
C CYS A 209 -0.67 10.10 15.69
N GLU A 210 -1.54 10.93 15.13
CA GLU A 210 -2.83 11.31 15.73
C GLU A 210 -3.95 11.07 14.73
N LEU A 211 -5.15 10.77 15.24
CA LEU A 211 -6.37 10.65 14.44
C LEU A 211 -7.33 11.76 14.88
N GLU A 212 -7.62 12.67 13.97
CA GLU A 212 -8.62 13.72 14.17
C GLU A 212 -10.02 13.24 13.82
N GLU A 213 -11.03 13.95 14.33
CA GLU A 213 -12.44 13.68 14.01
C GLU A 213 -12.65 13.65 12.49
N GLY A 214 -13.39 12.63 12.02
CA GLY A 214 -13.80 12.51 10.63
C GLY A 214 -13.02 11.50 9.78
N ASN A 215 -11.78 11.11 10.17
CA ASN A 215 -10.84 10.14 9.54
C ASN A 215 -9.50 10.72 9.03
N LEU A 216 -9.07 11.88 9.53
CA LEU A 216 -7.80 12.49 9.17
C LEU A 216 -6.67 11.99 10.09
N GLY A 217 -5.77 11.18 9.56
CA GLY A 217 -4.51 10.81 10.21
C GLY A 217 -3.45 11.89 10.02
N ILE A 218 -2.85 12.34 11.12
CA ILE A 218 -1.78 13.34 11.17
C ILE A 218 -0.47 12.64 11.57
N PHE A 219 0.57 12.81 10.76
CA PHE A 219 1.91 12.24 10.97
C PHE A 219 2.91 13.38 11.14
N ALA A 220 3.32 13.61 12.38
CA ALA A 220 4.18 14.73 12.77
C ALA A 220 5.37 14.28 13.63
N LEU A 221 6.30 15.20 13.86
CA LEU A 221 7.31 15.07 14.89
C LEU A 221 6.85 15.81 16.15
N SER A 222 7.23 15.34 17.33
CA SER A 222 7.03 16.10 18.58
C SER A 222 7.87 17.39 18.61
N ALA A 223 9.03 17.37 17.96
CA ALA A 223 9.93 18.50 17.73
C ALA A 223 10.82 18.19 16.51
N ILE A 224 11.31 19.22 15.82
CA ILE A 224 12.30 19.04 14.76
C ILE A 224 13.62 18.57 15.39
N ILE A 225 14.20 17.52 14.81
CA ILE A 225 15.44 16.92 15.30
C ILE A 225 16.61 17.83 14.94
N SER A 226 17.28 18.37 15.96
CA SER A 226 18.40 19.31 15.84
C SER A 226 19.43 19.03 16.93
N ASP A 227 20.72 19.24 16.61
CA ASP A 227 21.83 19.13 17.57
C ASP A 227 21.97 20.40 18.43
N LYS A 228 21.23 21.46 18.12
CA LYS A 228 21.23 22.69 18.90
C LYS A 228 20.34 22.53 20.13
N ALA A 229 20.84 23.00 21.28
CA ALA A 229 20.07 23.12 22.52
C ALA A 229 19.12 24.33 22.48
N GLU A 230 18.22 24.38 21.49
CA GLU A 230 17.19 25.41 21.32
C GLU A 230 15.83 24.77 21.03
N PRO A 231 14.71 25.43 21.36
CA PRO A 231 13.39 24.95 20.95
C PRO A 231 13.32 24.79 19.43
N SER A 232 12.81 23.65 18.97
CA SER A 232 12.66 23.36 17.55
C SER A 232 11.26 22.80 17.28
N GLU A 233 10.29 23.70 17.10
CA GLU A 233 8.89 23.31 16.93
C GLU A 233 8.62 22.68 15.56
N ALA A 234 7.85 21.58 15.57
CA ALA A 234 7.38 20.91 14.36
C ALA A 234 5.92 21.33 14.05
N LEU A 235 5.76 22.40 13.28
CA LEU A 235 4.45 23.03 13.02
C LEU A 235 3.77 22.59 11.70
N LYS A 236 4.20 21.45 11.16
CA LYS A 236 3.69 20.87 9.90
C LYS A 236 3.67 19.35 10.02
N ALA A 237 2.83 18.71 9.22
CA ALA A 237 2.64 17.27 9.22
C ALA A 237 2.39 16.75 7.81
N ASN A 238 2.66 15.46 7.60
CA ASN A 238 2.05 14.71 6.51
C ASN A 238 0.67 14.25 6.98
N VAL A 239 -0.29 14.15 6.05
CA VAL A 239 -1.68 13.79 6.37
C VAL A 239 -2.21 12.73 5.44
N VAL A 240 -3.08 11.88 5.96
CA VAL A 240 -3.77 10.80 5.23
C VAL A 240 -5.23 10.79 5.66
N TRP A 241 -6.15 10.68 4.71
CA TRP A 241 -7.58 10.58 4.99
C TRP A 241 -8.22 9.65 3.95
N SER A 242 -9.45 9.22 4.22
CA SER A 242 -10.17 8.29 3.34
C SER A 242 -11.59 8.77 3.06
N ILE A 243 -12.22 8.24 2.02
CA ILE A 243 -13.66 8.39 1.73
C ILE A 243 -14.16 7.12 1.04
N GLY A 244 -15.47 6.90 1.07
CA GLY A 244 -16.13 5.84 0.31
C GLY A 244 -16.71 4.70 1.15
N LEU A 245 -16.43 4.67 2.46
CA LEU A 245 -17.10 3.80 3.44
C LEU A 245 -17.75 4.67 4.51
N ASP A 246 -19.00 4.39 4.86
CA ASP A 246 -19.79 5.22 5.79
C ASP A 246 -19.37 5.04 7.26
N ASN A 247 -18.71 3.92 7.59
CA ASN A 247 -18.14 3.63 8.91
C ASN A 247 -16.78 2.91 8.75
N PRO A 248 -15.73 3.63 8.34
CA PRO A 248 -14.40 3.09 8.11
C PRO A 248 -13.66 2.73 9.41
#